data_AF-X0VJA6-F1
#
_entry.id   AF-X0VJA6-F1
#
_cell.length_a   1.000
_cell.length_b   1.000
_cell.length_c   1.000
_cell.angle_alpha   90.00
_cell.angle_beta   90.00
_cell.angle_gamma   90.00
#
_symmetry.space_group_name_H-M   'P 1'
#
loop_
_entity.id
_entity.type
_entity.pdbx_description
1 polymer ?
#
loop_
_entity_poly.entity_id
_entity_poly.type
_entity_poly.pdbx_seq_one_letter_code
_entity_poly.pdbx_strand_id
1 'polypeptide(L)'
;DIDNITMSYHYNAGGNIDADPNFVDPGYWDTNETPSDLTDDIWVNGDYHLSPGSPCIDAGSNLGVDIDKVDLDGDGITNEPVPLDIDGYPRFTDDPNTPDSGVYFTPEFPIVDMGAYEYPGREPIEGDINGDGKVDFKDVAILANNWLAGTEP
;
A
#
# COMPACT_ATOMS: atom_id res chain seq x y z
N ASP A 1 -25.96 -30.89 -26.08
CA ASP A 1 -25.81 -29.48 -26.42
C ASP A 1 -25.70 -28.71 -25.11
N ILE A 2 -24.48 -28.64 -24.56
CA ILE A 2 -24.21 -28.09 -23.22
C ILE A 2 -22.90 -27.28 -23.16
N ASP A 3 -22.36 -26.82 -24.28
CA ASP A 3 -21.00 -26.26 -24.31
C ASP A 3 -20.95 -24.73 -24.38
N ASN A 4 -21.95 -24.03 -23.82
CA ASN A 4 -21.98 -22.57 -23.71
C ASN A 4 -21.86 -22.07 -22.26
N ILE A 5 -21.01 -22.71 -21.46
CA ILE A 5 -20.42 -22.02 -20.31
C ILE A 5 -19.12 -21.44 -20.82
N THR A 6 -19.18 -20.17 -21.23
CA THR A 6 -17.98 -19.35 -21.42
C THR A 6 -17.33 -19.26 -20.04
N MET A 7 -16.38 -20.16 -19.79
CA MET A 7 -15.29 -19.92 -18.87
C MET A 7 -14.82 -18.50 -19.15
N SER A 8 -15.14 -17.58 -18.26
CA SER A 8 -14.42 -16.32 -18.15
C SER A 8 -12.99 -16.73 -17.81
N TYR A 9 -12.20 -16.99 -18.86
CA TYR A 9 -10.77 -16.86 -18.76
C TYR A 9 -10.59 -15.44 -18.23
N HIS A 10 -10.01 -15.30 -17.04
CA HIS A 10 -9.39 -14.06 -16.62
C HIS A 10 -8.27 -13.81 -17.64
N TYR A 11 -8.64 -13.33 -18.82
CA TYR A 11 -7.70 -12.75 -19.76
C TYR A 11 -7.01 -11.67 -18.95
N ASN A 12 -5.71 -11.81 -18.77
CA ASN A 12 -4.88 -10.79 -18.16
C ASN A 12 -5.09 -9.53 -19.00
N ALA A 13 -5.98 -8.64 -18.56
CA ALA A 13 -6.42 -7.48 -19.33
C ALA A 13 -5.32 -6.40 -19.38
N GLY A 14 -4.08 -6.75 -18.98
CA GLY A 14 -3.09 -5.81 -18.50
C GLY A 14 -3.42 -5.35 -17.07
N GLY A 15 -2.43 -4.78 -16.38
CA GLY A 15 -2.61 -4.16 -15.06
C GLY A 15 -2.03 -4.94 -13.88
N ASN A 16 -1.74 -6.24 -14.04
CA ASN A 16 -1.01 -6.97 -13.01
C ASN A 16 0.48 -6.61 -13.06
N ILE A 17 1.05 -6.31 -11.90
CA ILE A 17 2.49 -6.10 -11.71
C ILE A 17 3.11 -7.37 -11.15
N ASP A 18 4.20 -7.83 -11.76
CA ASP A 18 4.99 -9.01 -11.36
C ASP A 18 6.33 -8.61 -10.68
N ALA A 19 6.45 -7.32 -10.33
CA ALA A 19 7.55 -6.80 -9.55
C ALA A 19 7.28 -7.00 -8.05
N ASP A 20 8.35 -7.16 -7.28
CA ASP A 20 8.29 -7.25 -5.83
C ASP A 20 7.60 -5.99 -5.24
N PRO A 21 6.48 -6.13 -4.50
CA PRO A 21 5.80 -5.01 -3.86
C PRO A 21 6.67 -4.24 -2.86
N ASN A 22 7.83 -4.76 -2.46
CA ASN A 22 8.75 -4.10 -1.54
C ASN A 22 8.06 -3.74 -0.21
N PHE A 23 7.42 -4.74 0.40
CA PHE A 23 6.82 -4.61 1.73
C PHE A 23 7.88 -4.34 2.80
N VAL A 24 7.51 -3.62 3.87
CA VAL A 24 8.39 -3.37 5.03
C VAL A 24 8.89 -4.67 5.64
N ASP A 25 8.00 -5.65 5.82
CA ASP A 25 8.34 -7.02 6.23
C ASP A 25 7.35 -8.00 5.60
N PRO A 26 7.72 -8.76 4.55
CA PRO A 26 6.80 -9.71 3.96
C PRO A 26 6.54 -10.88 4.91
N GLY A 27 5.27 -11.25 5.07
CA GLY A 27 4.94 -12.50 5.75
C GLY A 27 5.56 -13.71 5.05
N TYR A 28 5.83 -14.76 5.82
CA TYR A 28 6.45 -15.98 5.32
C TYR A 28 5.81 -17.22 5.90
N TRP A 29 6.04 -18.32 5.20
CA TRP A 29 5.54 -19.63 5.57
C TRP A 29 6.58 -20.32 6.45
N ASP A 30 6.29 -20.48 7.74
CA ASP A 30 7.18 -21.12 8.71
C ASP A 30 6.91 -22.62 8.72
N THR A 31 7.93 -23.37 8.33
CA THR A 31 7.87 -24.82 8.26
C THR A 31 8.01 -25.51 9.61
N ASN A 32 8.12 -24.79 10.73
CA ASN A 32 8.38 -25.36 12.07
C ASN A 32 9.55 -26.37 12.12
N GLU A 33 10.59 -26.10 11.32
CA GLU A 33 11.74 -27.00 11.08
C GLU A 33 11.40 -28.38 10.46
N THR A 34 10.17 -28.57 9.97
CA THR A 34 9.62 -29.78 9.37
C THR A 34 9.13 -29.60 7.91
N PRO A 35 9.98 -29.20 6.93
CA PRO A 35 9.54 -28.85 5.56
C PRO A 35 8.79 -29.93 4.75
N SER A 36 8.80 -31.19 5.21
CA SER A 36 8.07 -32.30 4.59
C SER A 36 6.73 -32.63 5.27
N ASP A 37 6.49 -32.10 6.47
CA ASP A 37 5.25 -32.28 7.23
C ASP A 37 4.42 -31.01 7.15
N LEU A 38 3.45 -30.98 6.23
CA LEU A 38 2.63 -29.78 6.03
C LEU A 38 1.57 -29.55 7.12
N THR A 39 1.53 -30.39 8.16
CA THR A 39 0.43 -30.39 9.13
C THR A 39 0.65 -29.48 10.33
N ASP A 40 1.90 -29.10 10.61
CA ASP A 40 2.28 -28.21 11.71
C ASP A 40 2.83 -26.86 11.26
N ASP A 41 2.89 -26.64 9.96
CA ASP A 41 3.34 -25.40 9.38
C ASP A 41 2.34 -24.25 9.60
N ILE A 42 2.89 -23.05 9.78
CA ILE A 42 2.12 -21.85 10.09
C ILE A 42 2.51 -20.68 9.19
N TRP A 43 1.52 -19.85 8.84
CA TRP A 43 1.80 -18.56 8.24
C TRP A 43 2.18 -17.55 9.33
N VAL A 44 3.32 -16.89 9.14
CA VAL A 44 3.76 -15.76 9.96
C VAL A 44 3.43 -14.49 9.20
N ASN A 45 2.50 -13.70 9.73
CA ASN A 45 2.19 -12.39 9.16
C ASN A 45 3.39 -11.45 9.30
N GLY A 46 3.57 -10.62 8.29
CA GLY A 46 4.53 -9.52 8.31
C GLY A 46 3.85 -8.15 8.36
N ASP A 47 4.61 -7.13 8.03
CA ASP A 47 4.19 -5.75 7.81
C ASP A 47 4.08 -5.47 6.30
N TYR A 48 2.83 -5.42 5.81
CA TYR A 48 2.52 -5.28 4.38
C TYR A 48 2.40 -3.83 3.91
N HIS A 49 2.84 -2.85 4.70
CA HIS A 49 3.03 -1.49 4.20
C HIS A 49 4.10 -1.46 3.09
N LEU A 50 3.92 -0.57 2.12
CA LEU A 50 4.89 -0.38 1.05
C LEU A 50 6.11 0.42 1.57
N SER A 51 7.29 0.05 1.12
CA SER A 51 8.52 0.84 1.36
C SER A 51 8.75 1.85 0.24
N PRO A 52 9.50 2.95 0.50
CA PRO A 52 9.83 3.95 -0.52
C PRO A 52 10.37 3.32 -1.82
N GLY A 53 9.83 3.75 -2.96
CA GLY A 53 10.22 3.24 -4.29
C GLY A 53 9.61 1.89 -4.66
N SER A 54 8.63 1.41 -3.90
CA SER A 54 7.81 0.25 -4.29
C SER A 54 7.15 0.48 -5.66
N PRO A 55 7.08 -0.54 -6.53
CA PRO A 55 6.36 -0.46 -7.80
C PRO A 55 4.84 -0.46 -7.63
N CYS A 56 4.34 -0.64 -6.41
CA CYS A 56 2.92 -0.64 -6.08
C CYS A 56 2.39 0.75 -5.71
N ILE A 57 3.29 1.73 -5.51
CA ILE A 57 2.94 3.12 -5.20
C ILE A 57 2.39 3.81 -6.46
N ASP A 58 1.27 4.52 -6.33
CA ASP A 58 0.59 5.26 -7.40
C ASP A 58 0.32 4.42 -8.66
N ALA A 59 0.06 3.12 -8.47
CA ALA A 59 0.03 2.13 -9.55
C ALA A 59 -1.27 1.33 -9.62
N GLY A 60 -2.19 1.52 -8.67
CA GLY A 60 -3.48 0.86 -8.62
C GLY A 60 -4.52 1.44 -9.58
N SER A 61 -5.70 0.82 -9.61
CA SER A 61 -6.82 1.29 -10.42
C SER A 61 -7.90 1.83 -9.50
N ASN A 62 -8.18 3.13 -9.58
CA ASN A 62 -9.24 3.78 -8.83
C ASN A 62 -10.63 3.22 -9.22
N LEU A 63 -10.76 2.64 -10.41
CA LEU A 63 -11.99 1.94 -10.84
C LEU A 63 -12.23 0.62 -10.10
N GLY A 64 -11.21 0.09 -9.43
CA GLY A 64 -11.29 -1.11 -8.59
C GLY A 64 -11.62 -0.81 -7.14
N VAL A 65 -11.65 0.46 -6.73
CA VAL A 65 -12.06 0.85 -5.38
C VAL A 65 -13.58 0.73 -5.29
N ASP A 66 -14.05 -0.07 -4.33
CA ASP A 66 -15.48 -0.25 -4.09
C ASP A 66 -16.15 1.05 -3.64
N ILE A 67 -17.47 1.10 -3.73
CA ILE A 67 -18.26 2.22 -3.19
C ILE A 67 -18.38 2.08 -1.66
N ASP A 68 -18.29 3.20 -0.94
CA ASP A 68 -18.53 3.30 0.50
C ASP A 68 -20.00 3.09 0.88
N LYS A 69 -20.46 1.85 0.85
CA LYS A 69 -21.86 1.51 1.12
C LYS A 69 -22.28 1.73 2.58
N VAL A 70 -21.32 1.89 3.49
CA VAL A 70 -21.58 1.84 4.94
C VAL A 70 -21.25 3.13 5.66
N ASP A 71 -20.88 4.19 4.94
CA ASP A 71 -20.50 5.49 5.52
C ASP A 71 -19.31 5.30 6.46
N LEU A 72 -18.20 4.78 5.91
CA LEU A 72 -17.04 4.31 6.66
C LEU A 72 -16.37 5.45 7.42
N ASP A 73 -16.37 6.66 6.87
CA ASP A 73 -15.81 7.87 7.50
C ASP A 73 -16.87 8.75 8.19
N GLY A 74 -18.16 8.48 8.01
CA GLY A 74 -19.25 9.09 8.76
C GLY A 74 -19.68 10.48 8.27
N ASP A 75 -19.35 10.85 7.03
CA ASP A 75 -19.73 12.13 6.44
C ASP A 75 -21.16 12.11 5.84
N GLY A 76 -21.77 10.93 5.73
CA GLY A 76 -23.11 10.68 5.23
C GLY A 76 -23.20 10.44 3.72
N ILE A 77 -22.08 10.35 3.00
CA ILE A 77 -21.99 10.15 1.55
C ILE A 77 -21.68 8.67 1.26
N THR A 78 -22.71 7.86 1.05
CA THR A 78 -22.50 6.42 0.79
C THR A 78 -22.32 6.05 -0.70
N ASN A 79 -22.16 7.03 -1.58
CA ASN A 79 -22.04 6.83 -3.03
C ASN A 79 -20.77 7.52 -3.56
N GLU A 80 -19.68 7.24 -2.88
CA GLU A 80 -18.32 7.60 -3.25
C GLU A 80 -17.39 6.39 -3.10
N PRO A 81 -16.15 6.43 -3.60
CA PRO A 81 -15.19 5.36 -3.37
C PRO A 81 -14.90 5.18 -1.87
N VAL A 82 -14.58 3.96 -1.42
CA VAL A 82 -14.19 3.68 -0.03
C VAL A 82 -13.11 4.68 0.41
N PRO A 83 -13.35 5.49 1.45
CA PRO A 83 -12.51 6.64 1.77
C PRO A 83 -11.23 6.27 2.51
N LEU A 84 -11.19 5.11 3.15
CA LEU A 84 -10.10 4.69 4.03
C LEU A 84 -9.40 3.40 3.56
N ASP A 85 -8.10 3.33 3.81
CA ASP A 85 -7.31 2.10 3.76
C ASP A 85 -7.54 1.22 5.01
N ILE A 86 -6.82 0.11 5.14
CA ILE A 86 -7.01 -0.83 6.25
C ILE A 86 -6.55 -0.28 7.62
N ASP A 87 -5.66 0.70 7.64
CA ASP A 87 -5.19 1.38 8.85
C ASP A 87 -6.04 2.60 9.21
N GLY A 88 -7.01 2.95 8.36
CA GLY A 88 -7.93 4.05 8.55
C GLY A 88 -7.38 5.40 8.03
N TYR A 89 -6.36 5.37 7.17
CA TYR A 89 -5.85 6.54 6.47
C TYR A 89 -6.54 6.75 5.13
N PRO A 90 -6.47 7.95 4.52
CA PRO A 90 -7.12 8.21 3.24
C PRO A 90 -6.69 7.20 2.17
N ARG A 91 -7.68 6.61 1.49
CA ARG A 91 -7.46 5.62 0.43
C ARG A 91 -6.87 6.20 -0.85
N PHE A 92 -6.82 7.53 -0.96
CA PHE A 92 -6.30 8.24 -2.11
C PHE A 92 -5.22 9.19 -1.62
N THR A 93 -3.99 8.69 -1.53
CA THR A 93 -2.82 9.45 -1.08
C THR A 93 -1.78 9.45 -2.19
N ASP A 94 -1.27 10.63 -2.55
CA ASP A 94 -0.27 10.80 -3.61
C ASP A 94 1.15 10.75 -3.02
N ASP A 95 2.05 9.92 -3.57
CA ASP A 95 3.49 10.13 -3.39
C ASP A 95 4.05 10.98 -4.54
N PRO A 96 4.28 12.29 -4.33
CA PRO A 96 4.69 13.19 -5.41
C PRO A 96 6.08 12.85 -6.01
N ASN A 97 6.83 11.93 -5.41
CA ASN A 97 8.12 11.45 -5.93
C ASN A 97 8.00 10.19 -6.79
N THR A 98 6.82 9.56 -6.83
CA THR A 98 6.54 8.37 -7.62
C THR A 98 5.69 8.76 -8.84
N PRO A 99 6.11 8.41 -10.07
CA PRO A 99 5.29 8.67 -11.24
C PRO A 99 4.05 7.79 -11.27
N ASP A 100 2.88 8.42 -11.33
CA ASP A 100 1.60 7.80 -11.63
C ASP A 100 1.67 6.78 -12.78
N SER A 101 1.29 5.54 -12.48
CA SER A 101 1.26 4.44 -13.45
C SER A 101 -0.07 3.67 -13.51
N GLY A 102 -0.97 3.97 -12.57
CA GLY A 102 -2.28 3.35 -12.46
C GLY A 102 -3.38 3.97 -13.31
N VAL A 103 -4.64 3.77 -12.90
CA VAL A 103 -5.84 4.22 -13.63
C VAL A 103 -6.69 5.15 -12.76
N TYR A 104 -6.82 6.40 -13.20
CA TYR A 104 -7.69 7.38 -12.54
C TYR A 104 -9.19 7.03 -12.63
N PHE A 105 -9.93 7.44 -11.62
CA PHE A 105 -11.40 7.56 -11.67
C PHE A 105 -11.79 8.93 -12.22
N THR A 106 -11.32 10.00 -11.57
CA THR A 106 -11.26 11.37 -12.09
C THR A 106 -9.87 11.94 -11.81
N PRO A 107 -9.41 12.97 -12.54
CA PRO A 107 -8.12 13.63 -12.27
C PRO A 107 -8.05 14.38 -10.93
N GLU A 108 -9.15 14.39 -10.16
CA GLU A 108 -9.23 15.08 -8.86
C GLU A 108 -8.79 14.17 -7.71
N PHE A 109 -8.73 12.86 -7.96
CA PHE A 109 -8.23 11.87 -7.00
C PHE A 109 -6.81 11.44 -7.38
N PRO A 110 -5.88 11.36 -6.41
CA PRO A 110 -4.65 10.59 -6.54
C PRO A 110 -4.90 9.16 -7.06
N ILE A 111 -3.88 8.54 -7.65
CA ILE A 111 -3.96 7.11 -7.98
C ILE A 111 -3.77 6.32 -6.69
N VAL A 112 -4.63 5.34 -6.42
CA VAL A 112 -4.47 4.47 -5.25
C VAL A 112 -3.26 3.55 -5.40
N ASP A 113 -2.68 3.17 -4.28
CA ASP A 113 -1.69 2.11 -4.24
C ASP A 113 -2.30 0.73 -4.48
N MET A 114 -1.45 -0.17 -4.96
CA MET A 114 -1.81 -1.59 -5.02
C MET A 114 -1.66 -2.22 -3.65
N GLY A 115 -2.78 -2.57 -3.05
CA GLY A 115 -2.83 -3.33 -1.81
C GLY A 115 -3.94 -2.87 -0.89
N ALA A 116 -3.76 -3.20 0.38
CA ALA A 116 -4.67 -2.81 1.47
C ALA A 116 -4.28 -1.49 2.15
N TYR A 117 -3.05 -1.03 1.94
CA TYR A 117 -2.44 0.14 2.57
C TYR A 117 -2.01 1.13 1.48
N GLU A 118 -2.08 2.42 1.78
CA GLU A 118 -1.51 3.49 0.95
C GLU A 118 -0.11 3.88 1.45
N TYR A 119 0.65 4.59 0.61
CA TYR A 119 1.96 5.15 0.89
C TYR A 119 2.01 6.64 0.50
N PRO A 120 2.47 7.52 1.41
CA PRO A 120 2.66 7.26 2.82
C PRO A 120 1.30 6.97 3.47
N GLY A 121 1.17 5.82 4.15
CA GLY A 121 -0.05 5.40 4.86
C GLY A 121 -0.25 6.19 6.15
N ARG A 122 -0.03 7.51 6.10
CA ARG A 122 -0.24 8.52 7.12
C ARG A 122 0.23 9.86 6.57
N GLU A 123 -0.40 10.92 7.07
CA GLU A 123 0.12 12.28 6.89
C GLU A 123 1.56 12.36 7.41
N PRO A 124 2.49 12.98 6.65
CA PRO A 124 3.83 13.24 7.13
C PRO A 124 3.79 13.98 8.47
N ILE A 125 4.27 13.33 9.52
CA ILE A 125 4.35 13.97 10.83
C ILE A 125 5.58 14.88 10.81
N GLU A 126 5.40 16.19 10.97
CA GLU A 126 6.52 17.12 11.04
C GLU A 126 7.54 16.66 12.09
N GLY A 127 8.76 16.37 11.65
CA GLY A 127 9.85 15.92 12.51
C GLY A 127 9.98 14.40 12.68
N ASP A 128 9.12 13.59 12.06
CA ASP A 128 9.34 12.14 11.92
C ASP A 128 10.25 11.92 10.71
N ILE A 129 11.55 11.90 10.99
CA ILE A 129 12.60 11.88 9.97
C ILE A 129 12.88 10.44 9.53
N ASN A 130 12.60 9.46 10.40
CA ASN A 130 12.88 8.05 10.12
C ASN A 130 11.71 7.30 9.47
N GLY A 131 10.53 7.90 9.41
CA GLY A 131 9.35 7.32 8.78
C GLY A 131 8.64 6.25 9.62
N ASP A 132 8.91 6.11 10.93
CA ASP A 132 8.47 4.97 11.76
C ASP A 132 7.11 5.13 12.47
N GLY A 133 6.40 6.23 12.24
CA GLY A 133 5.10 6.48 12.85
C GLY A 133 5.14 7.49 13.99
N LYS A 134 6.33 7.88 14.45
CA LYS A 134 6.53 8.57 15.72
C LYS A 134 7.56 9.68 15.57
N VAL A 135 7.36 10.76 16.33
CA VAL A 135 8.41 11.76 16.55
C VAL A 135 9.05 11.46 17.91
N ASP A 136 10.22 10.81 17.89
CA ASP A 136 10.96 10.42 19.08
C ASP A 136 12.49 10.65 18.97
N PHE A 137 13.26 10.08 19.91
CA PHE A 137 14.71 10.28 19.95
C PHE A 137 15.44 9.67 18.75
N LYS A 138 14.83 8.75 18.02
CA LYS A 138 15.42 8.21 16.78
C LYS A 138 15.44 9.26 15.68
N ASP A 139 14.42 10.10 15.56
CA ASP A 139 14.38 11.20 14.59
C ASP A 139 15.42 12.26 14.91
N VAL A 140 15.49 12.63 16.20
CA VAL A 140 16.52 13.53 16.70
C VAL A 140 17.91 12.98 16.40
N ALA A 141 18.13 11.67 16.51
CA ALA A 141 19.40 11.06 16.19
C ALA A 141 19.75 11.17 14.70
N ILE A 142 18.78 10.99 13.80
CA ILE A 142 19.03 11.19 12.35
C ILE A 142 19.41 12.63 12.07
N LEU A 143 18.67 13.60 12.63
CA LEU A 143 19.01 15.02 12.48
C LEU A 143 20.39 15.33 13.04
N ALA A 144 20.70 14.86 14.25
CA ALA A 144 21.98 15.12 14.90
C ALA A 144 23.16 14.51 14.12
N ASN A 145 22.98 13.29 13.57
CA ASN A 145 24.01 12.62 12.78
C ASN A 145 24.27 13.31 11.43
N ASN A 146 23.25 13.95 10.86
CA ASN A 146 23.33 14.64 9.57
C ASN A 146 23.38 16.17 9.71
N TRP A 147 23.61 16.69 10.92
CA TRP A 147 23.63 18.12 11.16
C TRP A 147 24.71 18.80 10.32
N LEU A 148 24.33 19.78 9.50
CA LEU A 148 25.18 20.48 8.53
C LEU A 148 25.71 19.60 7.38
N ALA A 149 25.13 18.42 7.14
CA ALA A 149 25.43 17.67 5.91
C ALA A 149 25.04 18.52 4.67
N GLY A 150 25.89 18.51 3.64
CA GLY A 150 25.67 19.27 2.40
C GLY A 150 26.00 20.76 2.49
N THR A 151 26.40 21.28 3.66
CA THR A 151 26.97 22.63 3.77
C THR A 151 28.47 22.58 3.50
N GLU A 152 28.86 22.43 2.24
CA GLU A 152 30.14 22.97 1.77
C GLU A 152 30.01 24.51 1.69
N PRO A 153 31.07 25.29 1.91
CA PRO A 153 31.04 26.75 1.73
C PRO A 153 30.73 27.19 0.29
#